data_AF-A0A1W1EDU4-F1
#
_entry.id   AF-A0A1W1EDU4-F1
#
_cell.length_a   1.000
_cell.length_b   1.000
_cell.length_c   1.000
_cell.angle_alpha   90.00
_cell.angle_beta   90.00
_cell.angle_gamma   90.00
#
_symmetry.space_group_name_H-M   'P 1'
#
loop_
_entity.id
_entity.type
_entity.pdbx_description
1 polymer ?
#
loop_
_entity_poly.entity_id
_entity_poly.type
_entity_poly.pdbx_seq_one_letter_code
_entity_poly.pdbx_strand_id
1 'polypeptide(L)' 'MVKKHATVEIITTICKEEEREIHFEIEALSNGKIIAKATHKRIKIPLKILEKIL' A
#
# COMPACT_ATOMS: atom_id res chain seq x y z
N MET A 1 20.80 -0.41 -2.89
CA MET A 1 20.41 -1.82 -3.14
C MET A 1 20.23 -2.51 -1.80
N VAL A 2 19.04 -3.01 -1.48
CA VAL A 2 18.76 -3.70 -0.20
C VAL A 2 19.20 -5.15 -0.31
N LYS A 3 19.88 -5.67 0.71
CA LYS A 3 20.31 -7.08 0.73
C LYS A 3 19.08 -7.99 0.82
N LYS A 4 19.12 -9.12 0.11
CA LYS A 4 18.10 -10.16 0.25
C LYS A 4 17.98 -10.56 1.73
N HIS A 5 16.76 -10.76 2.21
CA HIS A 5 16.43 -11.06 3.62
C HIS A 5 16.66 -9.92 4.63
N ALA A 6 16.99 -8.71 4.19
CA ALA A 6 16.97 -7.56 5.10
C ALA A 6 15.52 -7.20 5.47
N THR A 7 15.29 -6.87 6.74
CA THR A 7 14.03 -6.27 7.18
C THR A 7 13.87 -4.89 6.54
N VAL A 8 12.69 -4.65 6.00
CA VAL A 8 12.28 -3.37 5.43
C VAL A 8 10.98 -2.97 6.11
N GLU A 9 10.92 -1.73 6.56
CA GLU A 9 9.70 -1.15 7.11
C GLU A 9 8.88 -0.58 5.95
N ILE A 10 7.61 -0.98 5.86
CA ILE A 10 6.68 -0.46 4.86
C ILE A 10 5.67 0.43 5.57
N ILE A 11 5.78 1.73 5.36
CA ILE A 11 4.84 2.71 5.88
C ILE A 11 3.84 3.02 4.77
N THR A 12 2.56 2.92 5.08
CA THR A 12 1.47 3.19 4.14
C THR A 12 0.56 4.23 4.76
N THR A 13 0.40 5.37 4.08
CA THR A 13 -0.38 6.50 4.55
C THR A 13 -1.58 6.68 3.62
N ILE A 14 -2.79 6.79 4.19
CA ILE A 14 -3.98 7.17 3.41
C ILE A 14 -3.91 8.68 3.17
N CYS A 15 -3.76 9.08 1.91
CA CYS A 15 -3.67 10.50 1.54
C CYS A 15 -5.01 11.06 1.06
N LYS A 16 -5.87 10.19 0.51
CA LYS A 16 -7.21 10.56 0.08
C LYS A 16 -8.14 9.37 0.21
N GLU A 17 -9.34 9.62 0.71
CA GLU A 17 -10.41 8.64 0.78
C GLU A 17 -11.68 9.24 0.18
N GLU A 18 -12.21 8.55 -0.83
CA GLU A 18 -13.50 8.81 -1.43
C GLU A 18 -14.46 7.65 -1.09
N GLU A 19 -15.71 7.75 -1.51
CA GLU A 19 -16.76 6.77 -1.15
C GLU A 19 -16.33 5.33 -1.45
N ARG A 20 -15.71 5.10 -2.61
CA ARG A 20 -15.28 3.77 -3.07
C ARG A 20 -13.79 3.61 -3.32
N GLU A 21 -13.02 4.68 -3.17
CA GLU A 21 -11.61 4.71 -3.57
C GLU A 21 -10.72 5.17 -2.42
N ILE A 22 -9.59 4.50 -2.24
CA ILE A 22 -8.59 4.87 -1.23
C ILE A 22 -7.24 5.01 -1.94
N HIS A 23 -6.63 6.18 -1.78
CA HIS A 23 -5.30 6.48 -2.29
C HIS A 23 -4.28 6.43 -1.17
N PHE A 24 -3.19 5.73 -1.43
CA PHE A 24 -2.10 5.55 -0.50
C PHE A 24 -0.79 6.11 -1.06
N GLU A 25 -0.03 6.75 -0.20
CA GLU A 25 1.42 6.90 -0.38
C GLU A 25 2.12 5.81 0.43
N ILE A 26 3.12 5.18 -0.19
CA ILE A 26 3.87 4.07 0.38
C ILE A 26 5.35 4.45 0.39
N GLU A 27 5.97 4.33 1.55
CA GLU A 27 7.41 4.49 1.73
C GLU A 27 8.00 3.19 2.26
N ALA A 28 9.06 2.73 1.61
CA ALA A 28 9.86 1.62 2.09
C ALA A 28 11.12 2.19 2.75
N LEU A 29 11.40 1.78 3.98
CA LEU A 29 12.55 2.21 4.75
C LEU A 29 13.45 1.02 5.10
N SER A 30 14.75 1.25 5.06
CA SER A 30 15.75 0.31 5.58
C SER A 30 16.73 1.09 6.46
N ASN A 31 16.82 0.71 7.73
CA ASN A 31 17.64 1.40 8.74
C ASN A 31 17.33 2.91 8.80
N GLY A 32 16.05 3.27 8.84
CA GLY A 32 15.57 4.66 8.91
C GLY A 32 15.77 5.49 7.64
N LYS A 33 16.30 4.91 6.55
CA LYS A 33 16.45 5.59 5.25
C LYS A 33 15.40 5.11 4.27
N ILE A 34 14.77 6.06 3.57
CA ILE A 34 13.84 5.73 2.48
C ILE A 34 14.64 5.13 1.32
N ILE A 35 14.20 3.95 0.89
CA ILE A 35 14.82 3.18 -0.20
C ILE A 35 13.92 3.09 -1.44
N ALA A 36 12.60 3.30 -1.27
CA ALA A 36 11.64 3.36 -2.36
C ALA A 36 10.40 4.16 -1.92
N LYS A 37 9.75 4.78 -2.90
CA LYS A 37 8.44 5.42 -2.75
C LYS A 37 7.51 4.91 -3.84
N ALA A 38 6.23 4.75 -3.51
CA ALA A 38 5.20 4.36 -4.45
C ALA A 38 3.86 5.01 -4.07
N THR A 39 2.95 5.04 -5.04
CA THR A 39 1.53 5.31 -4.79
C THR A 39 0.72 4.07 -5.11
N HIS A 40 -0.36 3.86 -4.38
CA HIS A 40 -1.26 2.72 -4.61
C HIS A 40 -2.70 3.17 -4.43
N LYS A 41 -3.56 2.73 -5.35
CA LYS A 41 -4.99 2.96 -5.32
C LYS A 41 -5.72 1.63 -5.05
N ARG A 42 -6.66 1.62 -4.10
CA ARG A 42 -7.54 0.48 -3.84
C ARG A 42 -9.01 0.89 -3.99
N ILE A 43 -9.83 -0.06 -4.40
CA ILE A 43 -11.28 0.11 -4.51
C ILE A 43 -11.95 -0.69 -3.39
N LYS A 44 -12.89 -0.07 -2.67
CA LYS A 44 -13.74 -0.74 -1.69
C LYS A 44 -14.82 -1.51 -2.44
N ILE A 45 -14.79 -2.83 -2.32
CA ILE A 45 -15.78 -3.72 -2.93
C ILE A 45 -16.51 -4.45 -1.80
N PRO A 46 -17.86 -4.39 -1.75
CA PRO A 46 -18.63 -5.21 -0.81
C PRO A 46 -18.34 -6.70 -1.01
N LEU A 47 -18.07 -7.43 0.07
CA LEU A 47 -17.67 -8.83 0.00
C LEU A 47 -18.68 -9.71 -0.77
N LYS A 48 -19.98 -9.50 -0.56
CA LYS A 48 -21.07 -10.19 -1.28
C LYS A 48 -21.04 -10.04 -2.81
N ILE A 49 -20.40 -8.97 -3.30
CA ILE A 49 -20.21 -8.74 -4.74
C ILE A 49 -18.94 -9.45 -5.20
N LEU A 50 -17.85 -9.37 -4.42
CA LEU A 50 -16.58 -10.02 -4.74
C LEU A 50 -16.70 -11.55 -4.87
N GLU A 51 -17.46 -12.19 -3.98
CA GLU A 51 -17.72 -13.64 -3.97
C GLU A 51 -18.47 -14.15 -5.21
N LYS A 52 -19.09 -13.26 -6.00
CA LYS A 52 -19.77 -13.63 -7.25
C LYS A 52 -18.86 -13.56 -8.48
N ILE A 53 -17.68 -12.96 -8.33
CA ILE A 53 -16.74 -12.67 -9.43
C ILE A 53 -15.54 -13.64 -9.37
N LEU A 54 -15.18 -14.11 -8.18
CA LEU A 54 -14.15 -15.13 -7.94
C LEU A 54 -14.75 -16.54 -7.98
#